data_AF-A0A1F2R3G3-F1
#
_entry.id   AF-A0A1F2R3G3-F1
#
_cell.length_a   1.000
_cell.length_b   1.000
_cell.length_c   1.000
_cell.angle_alpha   90.00
_cell.angle_beta   90.00
_cell.angle_gamma   90.00
#
_symmetry.space_group_name_H-M   'P 1'
#
loop_
_entity.id
_entity.type
_entity.pdbx_description
1 polymer ?
#
loop_
_entity_poly.entity_id
_entity_poly.type
_entity_poly.pdbx_seq_one_letter_code
_entity_poly.pdbx_strand_id
1 'polypeptide(L)'
;MAFAQTAAQHEAKSGPIDEYDRVTQLWYYQRFATSGWERGMEIYYMKCRKCHNDYAINSAKPGDPAVGPTLRGLFDRPRLLNGAPVSEETVRALIRAGGRGKPAFYPSVLSDKDLDDLVAYLKGHCCWDEMNPPPNPRYRVQ
;
A
#
# COMPACT_ATOMS: atom_id res chain seq x y z
N MET A 1 -19.99 -41.56 1.69
CA MET A 1 -19.85 -40.78 0.44
C MET A 1 -19.34 -39.40 0.81
N ALA A 2 -18.06 -39.12 0.54
CA ALA A 2 -17.44 -37.82 0.82
C ALA A 2 -17.61 -36.92 -0.40
N PHE A 3 -18.26 -35.77 -0.23
CA PHE A 3 -18.31 -34.73 -1.24
C PHE A 3 -17.03 -33.91 -1.13
N ALA A 4 -16.11 -34.10 -2.08
CA ALA A 4 -14.98 -33.21 -2.29
C ALA A 4 -15.49 -31.94 -2.97
N GLN A 5 -15.50 -30.83 -2.26
CA GLN A 5 -15.80 -29.53 -2.83
C GLN A 5 -14.52 -28.97 -3.43
N THR A 6 -14.35 -29.12 -4.74
CA THR A 6 -13.35 -28.39 -5.52
C THR A 6 -13.68 -26.92 -5.47
N ALA A 7 -12.91 -26.15 -4.69
CA ALA A 7 -12.93 -24.69 -4.77
C ALA A 7 -12.44 -24.31 -6.18
N ALA A 8 -13.38 -23.98 -7.07
CA ALA A 8 -13.06 -23.30 -8.31
C ALA A 8 -12.43 -21.96 -7.93
N GLN A 9 -11.12 -21.85 -8.17
CA GLN A 9 -10.41 -20.58 -8.10
C GLN A 9 -11.03 -19.68 -9.17
N HIS A 10 -11.78 -18.66 -8.75
CA HIS A 10 -12.11 -17.54 -9.62
C HIS A 10 -10.82 -16.78 -9.89
N GLU A 11 -10.09 -17.25 -10.88
CA GLU A 11 -9.05 -16.48 -11.54
C GLU A 11 -9.77 -15.33 -12.26
N ALA A 12 -9.71 -14.14 -11.68
CA ALA A 12 -10.26 -12.94 -12.29
C ALA A 12 -9.63 -12.80 -13.67
N LYS A 13 -10.44 -12.91 -14.73
CA LYS A 13 -9.97 -12.79 -16.11
C LYS A 13 -9.16 -11.51 -16.26
N SER A 14 -7.89 -11.68 -16.60
CA SER A 14 -6.87 -10.63 -16.78
C SER A 14 -7.05 -9.85 -18.08
N GLY A 15 -8.28 -9.39 -18.37
CA GLY A 15 -8.54 -8.43 -19.43
C GLY A 15 -8.10 -7.02 -19.01
N PRO A 16 -7.85 -6.10 -19.96
CA PRO A 16 -7.68 -4.70 -19.63
C PRO A 16 -8.92 -4.21 -18.87
N ILE A 17 -8.72 -3.56 -17.72
CA ILE A 17 -9.81 -2.93 -16.98
C ILE A 17 -10.43 -1.86 -17.89
N ASP A 18 -11.75 -1.87 -18.04
CA ASP A 18 -12.48 -0.83 -18.76
C ASP A 18 -12.07 0.55 -18.21
N GLU A 19 -11.67 1.45 -19.10
CA GLU A 19 -11.23 2.79 -18.73
C GLU A 19 -12.35 3.59 -18.03
N TYR A 20 -13.62 3.28 -18.28
CA TYR A 20 -14.74 3.94 -17.62
C TYR A 20 -15.21 3.23 -16.35
N ASP A 21 -14.76 1.99 -16.10
CA ASP A 21 -15.08 1.26 -14.87
C ASP A 21 -14.22 1.72 -13.69
N ARG A 22 -14.73 2.77 -13.03
CA ARG A 22 -14.12 3.36 -11.83
C ARG A 22 -14.09 2.42 -10.65
N VAL A 23 -15.07 1.54 -10.53
CA VAL A 23 -15.17 0.62 -9.39
C VAL A 23 -14.04 -0.39 -9.49
N THR A 24 -13.87 -1.01 -10.66
CA THR A 24 -12.79 -1.96 -10.92
C THR A 24 -11.41 -1.30 -10.80
N GLN A 25 -11.23 -0.09 -11.34
CA GLN A 25 -9.97 0.66 -11.14
C GLN A 25 -9.67 0.91 -9.65
N LEU A 26 -10.67 1.24 -8.83
CA LEU A 26 -10.46 1.43 -7.40
C LEU A 26 -10.10 0.11 -6.70
N TRP A 27 -10.78 -0.99 -7.04
CA TRP A 27 -10.51 -2.31 -6.45
C TRP A 27 -9.09 -2.81 -6.71
N TYR A 28 -8.55 -2.52 -7.89
CA TYR A 28 -7.20 -2.93 -8.31
C TYR A 28 -6.14 -1.82 -8.19
N TYR A 29 -6.48 -0.69 -7.56
CA TYR A 29 -5.61 0.48 -7.37
C TYR A 29 -5.05 1.07 -8.67
N GLN A 30 -5.82 1.07 -9.76
CA GLN A 30 -5.38 1.52 -11.08
C GLN A 30 -5.97 2.87 -11.51
N ARG A 31 -6.41 3.72 -10.57
CA ARG A 31 -6.97 5.03 -10.94
C ARG A 31 -5.91 6.03 -11.38
N PHE A 32 -4.67 5.85 -10.92
CA PHE A 32 -3.54 6.72 -11.25
C PHE A 32 -2.61 6.12 -12.30
N ALA A 33 -2.27 4.84 -12.18
CA ALA A 33 -1.49 4.09 -13.16
C ALA A 33 -1.74 2.57 -13.01
N THR A 34 -1.42 1.80 -14.05
CA THR A 34 -1.55 0.33 -14.03
C THR A 34 -0.36 -0.39 -13.36
N SER A 35 0.75 0.33 -13.15
CA SER A 35 1.97 -0.15 -12.47
C SER A 35 2.84 1.04 -12.04
N GLY A 36 3.96 0.77 -11.36
CA GLY A 36 4.94 1.79 -11.00
C GLY A 36 4.61 2.50 -9.68
N TRP A 37 5.41 3.52 -9.37
CA TRP A 37 5.29 4.26 -8.11
C TRP A 37 3.98 5.04 -8.03
N GLU A 38 3.38 5.45 -9.16
CA GLU A 38 2.07 6.10 -9.21
C GLU A 38 0.96 5.14 -8.75
N ARG A 39 1.08 3.84 -9.08
CA ARG A 39 0.20 2.81 -8.55
C ARG A 39 0.47 2.54 -7.08
N GLY A 40 1.76 2.47 -6.70
CA GLY A 40 2.20 2.33 -5.32
C GLY A 40 1.71 3.44 -4.40
N MET A 41 1.65 4.67 -4.91
CA MET A 41 1.08 5.84 -4.24
C MET A 41 -0.39 5.63 -3.89
N GLU A 42 -1.20 5.09 -4.82
CA GLU A 42 -2.60 4.77 -4.56
C GLU A 42 -2.73 3.70 -3.47
N ILE A 43 -1.91 2.65 -3.55
CA ILE A 43 -1.88 1.58 -2.53
C ILE A 43 -1.53 2.17 -1.16
N TYR A 44 -0.50 3.01 -1.07
CA TYR A 44 -0.12 3.71 0.16
C TYR A 44 -1.29 4.54 0.71
N TYR A 45 -1.93 5.34 -0.15
CA TYR A 45 -3.05 6.19 0.23
C TYR A 45 -4.21 5.36 0.83
N MET A 46 -4.56 4.25 0.19
CA MET A 46 -5.70 3.41 0.57
C MET A 46 -5.44 2.51 1.78
N LYS A 47 -4.20 2.03 1.96
CA LYS A 47 -3.89 0.98 2.96
C LYS A 47 -3.01 1.45 4.12
N CYS A 48 -2.16 2.43 3.89
CA CYS A 48 -1.08 2.77 4.82
C CYS A 48 -1.27 4.16 5.45
N ARG A 49 -1.68 5.14 4.63
CA ARG A 49 -1.71 6.56 5.00
C ARG A 49 -2.46 6.85 6.28
N LYS A 50 -3.60 6.18 6.54
CA LYS A 50 -4.41 6.43 7.75
C LYS A 50 -3.63 6.32 9.06
N CYS A 51 -2.61 5.47 9.13
CA CYS A 51 -1.77 5.28 10.31
C CYS A 51 -0.39 5.94 10.19
N HIS A 52 0.08 6.21 8.97
CA HIS A 52 1.44 6.70 8.69
C HIS A 52 1.50 8.16 8.21
N ASN A 53 0.37 8.89 8.26
CA ASN A 53 0.34 10.31 7.93
C ASN A 53 0.84 11.18 9.09
N ASP A 54 1.33 12.38 8.74
CA ASP A 54 1.93 13.31 9.70
C ASP A 54 0.91 13.80 10.75
N TYR A 55 -0.37 13.95 10.41
CA TYR A 55 -1.41 14.36 11.37
C TYR A 55 -1.62 13.33 12.49
N ALA A 56 -1.76 12.04 12.13
CA ALA A 56 -1.91 10.96 13.09
C ALA A 56 -0.68 10.84 13.98
N ILE A 57 0.52 10.96 13.41
CA ILE A 57 1.79 10.90 14.14
C ILE A 57 1.90 12.06 15.13
N ASN A 58 1.62 13.29 14.70
CA ASN A 58 1.77 14.48 15.53
C ASN A 58 0.71 14.57 16.64
N SER A 59 -0.43 13.90 16.46
CA SER A 59 -1.52 13.89 17.45
C SER A 59 -1.44 12.70 18.42
N ALA A 60 -0.56 11.73 18.16
CA ALA A 60 -0.44 10.51 18.95
C ALA A 60 0.21 10.77 20.32
N LYS A 61 -0.25 10.05 21.34
CA LYS A 61 0.49 9.97 22.60
C LYS A 61 1.75 9.10 22.40
N PRO A 62 2.85 9.37 23.13
CA PRO A 62 4.02 8.50 23.10
C PRO A 62 3.65 7.03 23.34
N GLY A 63 3.98 6.16 22.39
CA GLY A 63 3.72 4.72 22.48
C GLY A 63 2.33 4.25 22.03
N ASP A 64 1.50 5.11 21.44
CA ASP A 64 0.19 4.71 20.91
C ASP A 64 0.34 3.66 19.78
N PRO A 65 -0.19 2.43 19.95
CA PRO A 65 -0.08 1.37 18.95
C PRO A 65 -1.01 1.57 17.74
N ALA A 66 -1.95 2.52 17.79
CA ALA A 66 -2.86 2.82 16.68
C ALA A 66 -2.20 3.62 15.55
N VAL A 67 -1.02 4.20 15.82
CA VAL A 67 -0.30 5.08 14.91
C VAL A 67 1.05 4.47 14.53
N GLY A 68 1.32 4.45 13.23
CA GLY A 68 2.59 3.98 12.69
C GLY A 68 3.64 5.10 12.68
N PRO A 69 4.94 4.79 12.68
CA PRO A 69 5.98 5.79 12.51
C PRO A 69 5.91 6.44 11.12
N THR A 70 6.51 7.61 10.94
CA THR A 70 6.66 8.18 9.60
C THR A 70 7.39 7.21 8.67
N LEU A 71 6.95 7.12 7.42
CA LEU A 71 7.61 6.33 6.37
C LEU A 71 8.49 7.18 5.45
N ARG A 72 8.53 8.52 5.64
CA ARG A 72 9.40 9.41 4.87
C ARG A 72 10.86 9.06 5.14
N GLY A 73 11.64 8.86 4.08
CA GLY A 73 13.03 8.40 4.16
C GLY A 73 13.18 7.02 4.82
N LEU A 74 12.18 6.12 4.69
CA LEU A 74 12.26 4.77 5.27
C LEU A 74 13.54 4.05 4.83
N PHE A 75 13.85 4.09 3.54
CA PHE A 75 14.99 3.37 2.94
C PHE A 75 16.35 4.01 3.23
N ASP A 76 16.38 5.24 3.76
CA ASP A 76 17.61 5.90 4.19
C ASP A 76 18.03 5.50 5.61
N ARG A 77 17.13 4.81 6.34
CA ARG A 77 17.38 4.40 7.71
C ARG A 77 18.25 3.15 7.74
N PRO A 78 19.15 3.01 8.73
CA PRO A 78 19.95 1.79 8.86
C PRO A 78 19.11 0.60 9.33
N ARG A 79 18.07 0.84 10.13
CA ARG A 79 17.26 -0.21 10.77
C ARG A 79 15.77 0.14 10.84
N LEU A 80 14.94 -0.89 10.72
CA LEU A 80 13.51 -0.86 11.04
C LEU A 80 13.30 -0.80 12.57
N LEU A 81 12.08 -0.48 13.00
CA LEU A 81 11.74 -0.41 14.44
C LEU A 81 11.89 -1.75 15.18
N ASN A 82 11.87 -2.87 14.47
CA ASN A 82 12.12 -4.20 15.03
C ASN A 82 13.62 -4.56 15.06
N GLY A 83 14.52 -3.63 14.70
CA GLY A 83 15.97 -3.82 14.69
C GLY A 83 16.55 -4.45 13.42
N ALA A 84 15.71 -4.99 12.52
CA ALA A 84 16.15 -5.55 11.25
C ALA A 84 16.75 -4.45 10.35
N PRO A 85 17.78 -4.74 9.53
CA PRO A 85 18.29 -3.79 8.55
C PRO A 85 17.20 -3.41 7.56
N VAL A 86 17.21 -2.16 7.09
CA VAL A 86 16.24 -1.74 6.07
C VAL A 86 16.69 -2.26 4.70
N SER A 87 15.83 -3.05 4.07
CA SER A 87 15.95 -3.49 2.68
C SER A 87 14.55 -3.70 2.11
N GLU A 88 14.42 -3.87 0.79
CA GLU A 88 13.11 -4.19 0.20
C GLU A 88 12.55 -5.48 0.77
N GLU A 89 13.40 -6.48 0.97
CA GLU A 89 13.02 -7.78 1.55
C GLU A 89 12.46 -7.63 2.96
N THR A 90 13.16 -6.92 3.85
CA THR A 90 12.72 -6.77 5.24
C THR A 90 11.47 -5.89 5.36
N VAL A 91 11.34 -4.88 4.50
CA VAL A 91 10.11 -4.06 4.41
C VAL A 91 8.93 -4.89 3.93
N ARG A 92 9.09 -5.68 2.86
CA ARG A 92 8.05 -6.60 2.35
C ARG A 92 7.64 -7.61 3.42
N ALA A 93 8.62 -8.23 4.07
CA ALA A 93 8.37 -9.18 5.16
C ALA A 93 7.56 -8.54 6.29
N LEU A 94 7.88 -7.29 6.68
CA LEU A 94 7.15 -6.58 7.72
C LEU A 94 5.71 -6.22 7.31
N ILE A 95 5.49 -5.86 6.03
CA ILE A 95 4.15 -5.62 5.49
C ILE A 95 3.32 -6.90 5.48
N ARG A 96 3.91 -8.03 5.05
CA ARG A 96 3.27 -9.35 5.08
C ARG A 96 2.92 -9.77 6.50
N ALA A 97 3.86 -9.65 7.44
CA ALA A 97 3.72 -10.18 8.79
C ALA A 97 2.78 -9.37 9.71
N GLY A 98 2.62 -8.06 9.50
CA GLY A 98 1.91 -7.22 10.47
C GLY A 98 2.74 -6.97 11.75
N GLY A 99 2.07 -6.76 12.90
CA GLY A 99 2.68 -6.57 14.23
C GLY A 99 2.51 -5.16 14.81
N ARG A 100 2.76 -4.97 16.13
CA ARG A 100 2.63 -3.68 16.86
C ARG A 100 1.49 -2.76 16.36
N GLY A 101 0.27 -3.28 16.27
CA GLY A 101 -0.92 -2.54 15.83
C GLY A 101 -1.10 -2.40 14.31
N LYS A 102 -0.08 -2.74 13.50
CA LYS A 102 -0.18 -2.83 12.04
C LYS A 102 -0.78 -4.18 11.60
N PRO A 103 -1.82 -4.18 10.74
CA PRO A 103 -2.38 -5.42 10.20
C PRO A 103 -1.38 -6.15 9.29
N ALA A 104 -1.55 -7.47 9.17
CA ALA A 104 -0.86 -8.28 8.18
C ALA A 104 -1.53 -8.12 6.80
N PHE A 105 -0.73 -7.97 5.75
CA PHE A 105 -1.21 -7.90 4.37
C PHE A 105 -0.83 -9.17 3.60
N TYR A 106 -1.70 -10.16 3.61
CA TYR A 106 -1.52 -11.42 2.88
C TYR A 106 -1.57 -11.21 1.35
N PRO A 107 -1.07 -12.16 0.53
CA PRO A 107 -1.14 -12.09 -0.93
C PRO A 107 -2.54 -11.87 -1.50
N SER A 108 -3.59 -12.30 -0.79
CA SER A 108 -4.99 -12.07 -1.16
C SER A 108 -5.47 -10.63 -0.94
N VAL A 109 -4.75 -9.83 -0.14
CA VAL A 109 -5.08 -8.43 0.15
C VAL A 109 -4.20 -7.48 -0.66
N LEU A 110 -2.91 -7.79 -0.77
CA LEU A 110 -1.96 -7.11 -1.65
C LEU A 110 -1.17 -8.18 -2.39
N SER A 111 -1.25 -8.22 -3.71
CA SER A 111 -0.43 -9.15 -4.51
C SER A 111 1.07 -8.79 -4.41
N ASP A 112 1.95 -9.65 -4.93
CA ASP A 112 3.39 -9.32 -4.99
C ASP A 112 3.66 -8.11 -5.89
N LYS A 113 2.92 -7.99 -6.99
CA LYS A 113 2.97 -6.82 -7.86
C LYS A 113 2.55 -5.55 -7.12
N ASP A 114 1.53 -5.61 -6.27
CA ASP A 114 1.12 -4.46 -5.46
C ASP A 114 2.21 -4.05 -4.48
N LEU A 115 2.94 -5.02 -3.90
CA LEU A 115 4.10 -4.73 -3.09
C LEU A 115 5.26 -4.14 -3.88
N ASP A 116 5.51 -4.59 -5.11
CA ASP A 116 6.53 -4.01 -5.98
C ASP A 116 6.27 -2.52 -6.22
N ASP A 117 5.05 -2.21 -6.63
CA ASP A 117 4.62 -0.83 -6.90
C ASP A 117 4.67 0.02 -5.61
N LEU A 118 4.20 -0.52 -4.48
CA LEU A 118 4.25 0.16 -3.18
C LEU A 118 5.69 0.43 -2.72
N VAL A 119 6.59 -0.54 -2.85
CA VAL A 119 8.01 -0.38 -2.50
C VAL A 119 8.67 0.66 -3.39
N ALA A 120 8.37 0.67 -4.70
CA ALA A 120 8.86 1.70 -5.61
C ALA A 120 8.45 3.11 -5.15
N TYR A 121 7.20 3.28 -4.71
CA TYR A 121 6.73 4.54 -4.13
C TYR A 121 7.47 4.91 -2.83
N LEU A 122 7.63 3.96 -1.91
CA LEU A 122 8.29 4.17 -0.61
C LEU A 122 9.78 4.56 -0.73
N LYS A 123 10.46 4.16 -1.81
CA LYS A 123 11.89 4.44 -2.02
C LYS A 123 12.22 5.88 -2.41
N GLY A 124 11.30 6.60 -3.08
CA GLY A 124 11.64 7.91 -3.64
C GLY A 124 10.51 8.93 -3.76
N HIS A 125 9.26 8.52 -3.55
CA HIS A 125 8.09 9.37 -3.80
C HIS A 125 7.20 9.53 -2.57
N CYS A 126 7.49 8.80 -1.48
CA CYS A 126 6.78 8.94 -0.22
C CYS A 126 7.24 10.20 0.53
N CYS A 127 6.37 10.97 1.18
CA CYS A 127 4.97 10.69 1.43
C CYS A 127 4.15 11.95 1.22
N TRP A 128 3.10 11.86 0.41
CA TRP A 128 2.11 12.93 0.26
C TRP A 128 1.49 13.30 1.61
N ASP A 129 1.43 14.60 1.86
CA ASP A 129 0.80 15.19 3.05
C ASP A 129 -0.70 15.49 2.80
N GLU A 130 -1.39 16.04 3.78
CA GLU A 130 -2.82 16.40 3.66
C GLU A 130 -3.10 17.61 2.77
N MET A 131 -2.14 18.52 2.69
CA MET A 131 -2.24 19.75 1.92
C MET A 131 -1.88 19.54 0.44
N ASN A 132 -1.21 18.44 0.13
CA ASN A 132 -0.80 18.03 -1.20
C ASN A 132 -1.33 16.61 -1.48
N PRO A 133 -2.61 16.44 -1.85
CA PRO A 133 -3.13 15.12 -2.21
C PRO A 133 -2.58 14.65 -3.58
N PRO A 134 -2.56 13.33 -3.85
CA PRO A 134 -2.25 12.80 -5.17
C PRO A 134 -3.06 13.48 -6.29
N PRO A 135 -2.43 13.85 -7.42
CA PRO A 135 -3.09 14.55 -8.50
C PRO A 135 -4.12 13.65 -9.19
N ASN A 136 -5.38 14.10 -9.32
CA ASN A 136 -6.40 13.34 -10.05
C ASN A 136 -6.11 13.38 -11.56
N PRO A 137 -5.66 12.28 -12.20
CA PRO A 137 -5.24 12.30 -13.61
C PRO A 137 -6.38 12.58 -14.59
N ARG A 138 -7.62 12.46 -14.12
CA ARG A 138 -8.82 12.74 -14.91
C ARG A 138 -9.35 14.15 -14.72
N TYR A 139 -8.84 14.89 -13.75
CA TYR A 139 -9.16 16.31 -13.64
C TYR A 139 -8.37 17.06 -14.71
N ARG A 140 -9.04 17.35 -15.83
CA ARG A 140 -8.50 18.22 -16.89
C ARG A 140 -9.11 19.59 -16.70
N VAL A 141 -8.34 20.50 -16.09
CA VAL A 141 -8.67 21.93 -16.15
C VAL A 141 -8.27 22.39 -17.55
N GLN A 142 -9.23 22.95 -18.28
CA GLN A 142 -8.94 23.78 -19.45
C GLN A 142 -8.60 25.19 -18.96
#